data_AF-A0A1K1SXI1-F1
#
_entry.id   AF-A0A1K1SXI1-F1
#
_cell.length_a   1.000
_cell.length_b   1.000
_cell.length_c   1.000
_cell.angle_alpha   90.00
_cell.angle_beta   90.00
_cell.angle_gamma   90.00
#
_symmetry.space_group_name_H-M   'P 1'
#
loop_
_entity.id
_entity.type
_entity.pdbx_description
1 polymer ?
#
loop_
_entity_poly.entity_id
_entity_poly.type
_entity_poly.pdbx_seq_one_letter_code
_entity_poly.pdbx_strand_id
1 'polypeptide(L)'
;MRNLLTYFIALVWLVNGLCCKVLNLVPRHEQIVARILGEQYARPLTLAIGISEIAMAIWIISGIRPKFNAILQMGIIAVMNLIEFLLAADLLLWGRLNALFALIFILLIYYTAFKRRPRVA
;
A
#
# COMPACT_ATOMS: atom_id res chain seq x y z
N MET A 1 22.17 5.61 4.11
CA MET A 1 21.93 6.25 2.80
C MET A 1 20.64 5.67 2.22
N ARG A 2 19.60 6.48 2.08
CA ARG A 2 18.27 6.02 1.62
C ARG A 2 18.32 5.84 0.11
N ASN A 3 17.94 4.67 -0.37
CA ASN A 3 18.17 4.27 -1.75
C ASN A 3 17.01 4.68 -2.67
N LEU A 4 17.27 4.80 -3.97
CA LEU A 4 16.26 5.11 -4.99
C LEU A 4 15.01 4.23 -4.89
N LEU A 5 15.19 2.93 -4.62
CA LEU A 5 14.09 1.98 -4.39
C LEU A 5 13.22 2.34 -3.17
N THR A 6 13.83 2.81 -2.07
CA THR A 6 13.09 3.20 -0.86
C THR A 6 12.25 4.44 -1.12
N TYR A 7 12.78 5.41 -1.87
CA TYR A 7 12.02 6.58 -2.31
C TYR A 7 10.91 6.21 -3.29
N PHE A 8 11.17 5.28 -4.21
CA PHE A 8 10.15 4.77 -5.11
C PHE A 8 9.00 4.11 -4.35
N ILE A 9 9.29 3.22 -3.40
CA ILE A 9 8.27 2.60 -2.54
C ILE A 9 7.49 3.69 -1.79
N ALA A 10 8.18 4.64 -1.14
CA ALA A 10 7.51 5.72 -0.41
C ALA A 10 6.60 6.57 -1.32
N LEU A 11 7.04 6.83 -2.56
CA LEU A 11 6.25 7.55 -3.55
C LEU A 11 5.00 6.77 -3.93
N VAL A 12 5.09 5.45 -4.11
CA VAL A 12 3.92 4.60 -4.40
C VAL A 12 2.89 4.70 -3.26
N TRP A 13 3.32 4.61 -2.01
CA TRP A 13 2.44 4.79 -0.84
C TRP A 13 1.83 6.20 -0.77
N LEU A 14 2.65 7.23 -1.04
CA LEU A 14 2.19 8.62 -1.00
C LEU A 14 1.17 8.93 -2.10
N VAL A 15 1.43 8.50 -3.33
CA VAL A 15 0.52 8.74 -4.47
C VAL A 15 -0.78 7.95 -4.29
N ASN A 16 -0.72 6.70 -3.84
CA ASN A 16 -1.94 5.93 -3.56
C ASN A 16 -2.74 6.52 -2.40
N GLY A 17 -2.09 6.90 -1.31
CA GLY A 17 -2.76 7.48 -0.15
C GLY A 17 -3.37 8.84 -0.45
N LEU A 18 -2.56 9.75 -0.99
CA LEU A 18 -2.97 11.13 -1.23
C LEU A 18 -3.86 11.25 -2.47
N CYS A 19 -3.37 10.84 -3.64
CA CYS A 19 -4.08 11.09 -4.90
C CYS A 19 -5.27 10.15 -5.07
N CYS A 20 -5.09 8.86 -4.83
CA CYS A 20 -6.15 7.88 -5.10
C CYS A 20 -7.23 7.87 -4.01
N LYS A 21 -6.87 8.04 -2.73
CA LYS A 21 -7.81 7.88 -1.61
C LYS A 21 -8.24 9.19 -0.95
N VAL A 22 -7.31 10.07 -0.59
CA VAL A 22 -7.66 11.35 0.08
C VAL A 22 -8.29 12.34 -0.90
N LEU A 23 -7.71 12.51 -2.08
CA LEU A 23 -8.23 13.41 -3.12
C LEU A 23 -9.35 12.79 -3.96
N ASN A 24 -9.64 11.49 -3.75
CA ASN A 24 -10.65 10.73 -4.47
C ASN A 24 -10.55 10.84 -6.01
N LEU A 25 -9.32 10.97 -6.55
CA LEU A 25 -9.12 11.06 -8.01
C LEU A 25 -9.42 9.75 -8.73
N VAL A 26 -9.59 8.66 -7.99
CA VAL A 26 -9.91 7.35 -8.53
C VAL A 26 -11.06 6.70 -7.72
N PRO A 27 -12.32 6.87 -8.16
CA PRO A 27 -13.50 6.48 -7.39
C PRO A 27 -13.62 4.96 -7.18
N ARG A 28 -12.83 4.15 -7.89
CA ARG A 28 -12.80 2.69 -7.72
C ARG A 28 -12.47 2.26 -6.29
N HIS A 29 -11.63 3.00 -5.57
CA HIS A 29 -11.26 2.64 -4.19
C HIS A 29 -12.44 2.82 -3.24
N GLU A 30 -13.20 3.90 -3.43
CA GLU A 30 -14.46 4.11 -2.70
C GLU A 30 -15.47 3.01 -3.02
N GLN A 31 -15.60 2.60 -4.29
CA GLN A 31 -16.48 1.50 -4.70
C GLN A 31 -16.10 0.14 -4.08
N ILE A 32 -14.80 -0.16 -3.98
CA ILE A 32 -14.31 -1.37 -3.28
C ILE A 32 -14.73 -1.33 -1.81
N VAL A 33 -14.51 -0.20 -1.13
CA VAL A 33 -14.89 -0.06 0.29
C VAL A 33 -16.41 -0.08 0.46
N ALA A 34 -17.16 0.56 -0.43
CA ALA A 34 -18.63 0.56 -0.44
C ALA A 34 -19.18 -0.87 -0.60
N ARG A 35 -18.56 -1.69 -1.44
CA ARG A 35 -18.94 -3.09 -1.62
C ARG A 35 -18.66 -3.97 -0.41
N ILE A 36 -17.59 -3.67 0.34
CA ILE A 36 -17.18 -4.48 1.51
C ILE A 36 -17.91 -4.05 2.79
N LEU A 37 -18.06 -2.75 3.02
CA LEU A 37 -18.51 -2.15 4.28
C LEU A 37 -19.79 -1.32 4.16
N GLY A 38 -20.31 -1.14 2.94
CA GLY A 38 -21.50 -0.33 2.66
C GLY A 38 -21.15 1.12 2.27
N GLU A 39 -21.97 1.69 1.39
CA GLU A 39 -21.87 3.08 0.86
C GLU A 39 -21.72 4.12 1.99
N GLN A 40 -22.44 3.94 3.10
CA GLN A 40 -22.43 4.87 4.23
C GLN A 40 -21.05 5.06 4.87
N TYR A 41 -20.20 4.03 4.84
CA TYR A 41 -18.86 4.05 5.42
C TYR A 41 -17.75 4.16 4.36
N ALA A 42 -18.09 4.09 3.07
CA ALA A 42 -17.14 4.03 1.98
C ALA A 42 -16.15 5.21 1.98
N ARG A 43 -16.66 6.43 2.01
CA ARG A 43 -15.87 7.66 1.99
C ARG A 43 -14.99 7.85 3.24
N PRO A 44 -15.51 7.82 4.48
CA PRO A 44 -14.68 8.03 5.66
C PRO A 44 -13.61 6.94 5.84
N LEU A 45 -13.92 5.68 5.52
CA LEU A 45 -12.94 4.59 5.60
C LEU A 45 -11.88 4.70 4.50
N THR A 46 -12.25 5.04 3.26
CA THR A 46 -11.29 5.26 2.18
C THR A 46 -10.31 6.38 2.55
N LEU A 47 -10.81 7.45 3.16
CA LEU A 47 -10.01 8.58 3.63
C LEU A 47 -9.07 8.18 4.78
N ALA A 48 -9.56 7.41 5.76
CA ALA A 48 -8.75 6.88 6.85
C ALA A 48 -7.63 5.94 6.35
N ILE A 49 -7.92 5.10 5.36
CA ILE A 49 -6.92 4.27 4.69
C ILE A 49 -5.89 5.17 3.98
N GLY A 50 -6.34 6.19 3.24
CA GLY A 50 -5.46 7.11 2.54
C GLY A 50 -4.49 7.86 3.48
N ILE A 51 -4.97 8.34 4.63
CA ILE A 51 -4.13 8.96 5.66
C ILE A 51 -3.11 7.96 6.22
N SER A 52 -3.54 6.72 6.46
CA SER A 52 -2.66 5.65 6.95
C SER A 52 -1.53 5.33 5.95
N GLU A 53 -1.81 5.39 4.65
CA GLU A 53 -0.81 5.22 3.59
C GLU A 53 0.19 6.38 3.53
N ILE A 54 -0.26 7.62 3.71
CA ILE A 54 0.62 8.79 3.81
C ILE A 54 1.54 8.65 5.04
N ALA A 55 0.99 8.24 6.19
CA ALA A 55 1.79 7.98 7.39
C ALA A 55 2.83 6.88 7.15
N MET A 56 2.48 5.83 6.40
CA MET A 56 3.43 4.78 5.99
C MET A 56 4.54 5.34 5.10
N ALA A 57 4.22 6.22 4.14
CA ALA A 57 5.22 6.89 3.30
C ALA A 57 6.20 7.73 4.13
N ILE A 58 5.70 8.46 5.13
CA ILE A 58 6.51 9.22 6.09
C ILE A 58 7.36 8.30 6.96
N TRP A 59 6.87 7.12 7.33
CA TRP A 59 7.67 6.17 8.10
C TRP A 59 8.80 5.55 7.26
N ILE A 60 8.51 5.18 6.00
CA ILE A 60 9.52 4.73 5.04
C ILE A 60 10.57 5.84 4.86
N ILE A 61 10.08 7.07 4.63
CA ILE A 61 10.66 8.40 4.92
C ILE A 61 11.76 8.48 5.98
N SER A 62 11.34 8.23 7.21
CA SER A 62 12.17 8.43 8.39
C SER A 62 13.21 7.32 8.55
N GLY A 63 13.01 6.16 7.91
CA GLY A 63 13.93 5.03 8.01
C GLY A 63 14.01 4.42 9.41
N ILE A 64 13.05 4.74 10.29
CA ILE A 64 12.99 4.23 11.66
C ILE A 64 12.56 2.76 11.62
N ARG A 65 13.38 1.86 12.17
CA ARG A 65 13.13 0.39 12.22
C ARG A 65 12.67 -0.18 10.86
N PRO A 66 13.53 -0.13 9.81
CA PRO A 66 13.14 -0.43 8.44
C PRO A 66 12.63 -1.86 8.24
N LYS A 67 13.16 -2.84 9.00
CA LYS A 67 12.67 -4.23 8.97
C LYS A 67 11.24 -4.37 9.46
N PHE A 68 10.88 -3.67 10.55
CA PHE A 68 9.53 -3.72 11.10
C PHE A 68 8.53 -3.03 10.16
N ASN A 69 8.92 -1.86 9.64
CA ASN A 69 8.12 -1.15 8.63
C ASN A 69 7.89 -2.03 7.38
N ALA A 70 8.91 -2.74 6.90
CA ALA A 70 8.77 -3.66 5.77
C ALA A 70 7.81 -4.83 6.07
N ILE A 71 7.87 -5.44 7.26
CA ILE A 71 6.93 -6.49 7.67
C ILE A 71 5.50 -5.96 7.65
N LEU A 72 5.27 -4.76 8.22
CA LEU A 72 3.95 -4.13 8.19
C LEU A 72 3.47 -3.84 6.78
N GLN A 73 4.32 -3.27 5.92
CA GLN A 73 3.96 -3.01 4.52
C GLN A 73 3.55 -4.31 3.81
N MET A 74 4.37 -5.36 3.90
CA MET A 74 4.07 -6.65 3.27
C MET A 74 2.76 -7.23 3.79
N GLY A 75 2.53 -7.17 5.11
CA GLY A 75 1.28 -7.63 5.73
C GLY A 75 0.06 -6.86 5.23
N ILE A 76 0.12 -5.52 5.22
CA ILE A 76 -0.97 -4.67 4.74
C ILE A 76 -1.27 -4.95 3.26
N ILE A 77 -0.23 -5.00 2.41
CA ILE A 77 -0.39 -5.25 0.97
C ILE A 77 -1.01 -6.63 0.73
N ALA A 78 -0.57 -7.66 1.47
CA ALA A 78 -1.11 -9.00 1.35
C ALA A 78 -2.57 -9.08 1.79
N VAL A 79 -2.90 -8.50 2.96
CA VAL A 79 -4.27 -8.51 3.49
C VAL A 79 -5.22 -7.75 2.59
N MET A 80 -4.87 -6.53 2.17
CA MET A 80 -5.76 -5.73 1.32
C MET A 80 -5.97 -6.38 -0.05
N ASN A 81 -4.91 -6.92 -0.67
CA ASN A 81 -5.06 -7.60 -1.96
C ASN A 81 -5.85 -8.90 -1.84
N LEU A 82 -5.72 -9.63 -0.73
CA LEU A 82 -6.51 -10.84 -0.51
C LEU A 82 -8.00 -10.51 -0.41
N ILE A 83 -8.36 -9.47 0.35
CA ILE A 83 -9.73 -9.00 0.49
C ILE A 83 -10.27 -8.52 -0.87
N GLU A 84 -9.51 -7.69 -1.59
CA GLU A 84 -9.88 -7.18 -2.91
C GLU A 84 -10.05 -8.32 -3.92
N PHE A 85 -9.17 -9.32 -3.91
CA PHE A 85 -9.25 -10.47 -4.80
C PHE A 85 -10.49 -11.33 -4.55
N LEU A 86 -10.91 -11.49 -3.29
CA LEU A 86 -12.07 -12.32 -2.95
C LEU A 86 -13.40 -11.58 -3.16
N LEU A 87 -13.45 -10.28 -2.83
CA LEU A 87 -14.72 -9.54 -2.74
C LEU A 87 -14.93 -8.52 -3.86
N ALA A 88 -13.87 -8.05 -4.53
CA ALA A 88 -13.92 -6.93 -5.47
C ALA A 88 -13.02 -7.15 -6.70
N ALA A 89 -12.83 -8.41 -7.13
CA ALA A 89 -11.97 -8.79 -8.25
C ALA A 89 -12.30 -8.06 -9.55
N ASP A 90 -13.55 -7.65 -9.76
CA ASP A 90 -14.03 -6.93 -10.93
C ASP A 90 -13.71 -5.42 -10.92
N LEU A 91 -13.48 -4.83 -9.74
CA LEU A 91 -13.15 -3.41 -9.56
C LEU A 91 -11.63 -3.14 -9.62
N LEU A 92 -10.84 -4.20 -9.59
CA LEU A 92 -9.39 -4.15 -9.69
C LEU A 92 -8.97 -3.84 -11.13
N LEU A 93 -8.02 -2.90 -11.30
CA LEU A 93 -7.49 -2.47 -12.60
C LEU A 93 -7.11 -3.61 -13.55
N TRP A 94 -6.56 -4.67 -12.99
CA TRP A 94 -6.07 -5.85 -13.71
C TRP A 94 -6.83 -7.12 -13.31
N GLY A 95 -7.99 -6.95 -12.68
CA GLY A 95 -8.75 -8.01 -12.05
C GLY A 95 -7.91 -8.88 -11.12
N ARG A 96 -7.98 -10.20 -11.35
CA ARG A 96 -7.23 -11.21 -10.59
C ARG A 96 -5.70 -11.09 -10.73
N LEU A 97 -5.21 -10.46 -11.80
CA LEU A 97 -3.77 -10.26 -11.99
C LEU A 97 -3.18 -9.22 -11.02
N ASN A 98 -4.01 -8.44 -10.32
CA ASN A 98 -3.52 -7.52 -9.29
C ASN A 98 -2.75 -8.24 -8.17
N ALA A 99 -3.13 -9.49 -7.87
CA ALA A 99 -2.41 -10.33 -6.90
C ALA A 99 -0.96 -10.61 -7.32
N LEU A 100 -0.68 -10.72 -8.63
CA LEU A 100 0.68 -10.89 -9.14
C LEU A 100 1.51 -9.61 -8.94
N PHE A 101 0.94 -8.45 -9.24
CA PHE A 101 1.60 -7.16 -9.01
C PHE A 101 1.88 -6.93 -7.52
N ALA A 102 0.91 -7.26 -6.65
CA ALA A 102 1.08 -7.19 -5.21
C ALA A 102 2.20 -8.11 -4.72
N LEU A 103 2.29 -9.34 -5.24
CA LEU A 103 3.36 -10.27 -4.90
C LEU A 103 4.74 -9.73 -5.32
N ILE A 104 4.86 -9.20 -6.53
CA ILE A 104 6.10 -8.57 -7.03
C ILE A 104 6.49 -7.40 -6.11
N PHE A 105 5.52 -6.57 -5.70
CA PHE A 105 5.78 -5.43 -4.83
C PHE A 105 6.22 -5.86 -3.42
N ILE A 106 5.60 -6.91 -2.85
CA ILE A 106 6.02 -7.53 -1.59
C ILE A 106 7.46 -8.05 -1.68
N LEU A 107 7.81 -8.75 -2.77
CA LEU A 107 9.18 -9.24 -2.99
C LEU A 107 10.19 -8.10 -3.10
N LEU A 108 9.81 -6.99 -3.73
CA LEU A 108 10.63 -5.79 -3.84
C LEU A 108 10.86 -5.16 -2.46
N ILE A 109 9.82 -5.03 -1.63
CA ILE A 109 9.93 -4.55 -0.24
C ILE A 109 10.84 -5.49 0.57
N TYR A 110 10.62 -6.80 0.49
CA TYR A 110 11.46 -7.80 1.16
C TYR A 110 12.94 -7.66 0.76
N TYR A 111 13.21 -7.56 -0.54
CA TYR A 111 14.57 -7.38 -1.06
C TYR A 111 15.23 -6.11 -0.51
N THR A 112 14.50 -5.00 -0.48
CA THR A 112 15.03 -3.72 0.03
C THR A 112 15.30 -3.74 1.53
N ALA A 113 14.52 -4.47 2.31
CA ALA A 113 14.59 -4.46 3.77
C ALA A 113 15.50 -5.55 4.38
N PHE A 114 15.57 -6.74 3.76
CA PHE A 114 16.27 -7.89 4.33
C PHE A 114 17.56 -8.25 3.60
N LYS A 115 17.62 -8.10 2.27
CA LYS A 115 18.81 -8.49 1.49
C LYS A 115 19.85 -7.39 1.43
N ARG A 116 19.45 -6.11 1.56
CA ARG A 116 20.41 -5.02 1.74
C ARG A 116 20.93 -5.01 3.18
N ARG A 117 22.18 -5.49 3.35
CA ARG A 117 22.91 -5.40 4.63
C ARG A 117 22.83 -3.97 5.18
N PRO A 118 22.55 -3.78 6.48
CA PRO A 118 22.91 -2.52 7.12
C PRO A 118 24.44 -2.41 6.98
N ARG A 119 24.95 -1.39 6.29
CA ARG A 119 26.34 -0.98 6.54
C ARG A 119 26.33 -0.50 7.99
N VAL A 120 26.83 -1.35 8.87
CA VAL A 120 27.31 -0.97 10.19
C VAL A 120 28.29 0.18 9.92
N ALA A 121 27.92 1.37 10.38
CA ALA A 121 28.84 2.48 10.47
C ALA A 121 29.70 2.29 11.71
#